data_AF-A0A960SJP5-F1
#
_entry.id   AF-A0A960SJP5-F1
#
_cell.length_a   1.000
_cell.length_b   1.000
_cell.length_c   1.000
_cell.angle_alpha   90.00
_cell.angle_beta   90.00
_cell.angle_gamma   90.00
#
_symmetry.space_group_name_H-M   'P 1'
#
loop_
_entity.id
_entity.type
_entity.pdbx_description
1 polymer ?
#
loop_
_entity_poly.entity_id
_entity_poly.type
_entity_poly.pdbx_seq_one_letter_code
_entity_poly.pdbx_strand_id
1 'polypeptide(L)'
;TSVDYPDYAQKVCTDITSGAADFGVLICKSGIGMSISANKIPGIRAALVGFDEDAAITRQHNNSNVLVLPGKHTTDQQAFHRIRAFLATDFEGGRHARRVDKMERWNRECC
;
A
#
# COMPACT_ATOMS: atom_id res chain seq x y z
N THR A 1 5.04 22.58 -10.91
CA THR A 1 5.98 22.66 -9.78
C THR A 1 6.32 21.27 -9.30
N SER A 2 7.57 20.99 -8.94
CA SER A 2 7.95 19.71 -8.32
C SER A 2 7.52 19.67 -6.86
N VAL A 3 7.28 18.48 -6.33
CA VAL A 3 6.92 18.26 -4.93
C VAL A 3 7.61 16.99 -4.41
N ASP A 4 7.72 16.86 -3.10
CA ASP A 4 8.37 15.73 -2.44
C ASP A 4 7.33 14.65 -2.09
N TYR A 5 7.47 13.48 -2.71
CA TYR A 5 6.54 12.36 -2.52
C TYR A 5 6.40 11.87 -1.05
N PRO A 6 7.42 11.97 -0.15
CA PRO A 6 7.26 11.54 1.24
C PRO A 6 6.17 12.32 1.98
N ASP A 7 6.00 13.61 1.69
CA ASP A 7 4.99 14.45 2.37
C ASP A 7 3.57 13.97 2.08
N TYR A 8 3.32 13.49 0.86
CA TYR A 8 2.02 12.94 0.46
C TYR A 8 1.81 11.53 0.99
N ALA A 9 2.87 10.71 1.01
CA ALA A 9 2.81 9.40 1.65
C ALA A 9 2.42 9.55 3.13
N GLN A 10 3.06 10.48 3.86
CA GLN A 10 2.77 10.73 5.26
C GLN A 10 1.31 11.10 5.49
N LYS A 11 0.76 12.04 4.72
CA LYS A 11 -0.65 12.46 4.86
C LYS A 11 -1.62 11.29 4.75
N VAL A 12 -1.52 10.51 3.67
CA VAL A 12 -2.41 9.35 3.45
C VAL A 12 -2.23 8.29 4.53
N CYS A 13 -0.98 8.02 4.92
CA CYS A 13 -0.69 7.03 5.96
C CYS A 13 -1.13 7.47 7.36
N THR A 14 -1.15 8.78 7.64
CA THR A 14 -1.70 9.33 8.88
C THR A 14 -3.22 9.12 8.95
N ASP A 15 -3.93 9.35 7.85
CA ASP A 15 -5.38 9.11 7.82
C ASP A 15 -5.71 7.63 8.09
N ILE A 16 -4.89 6.71 7.59
CA ILE A 16 -5.06 5.27 7.84
C ILE A 16 -4.74 4.90 9.29
N THR A 17 -3.59 5.35 9.80
CA THR A 17 -3.15 4.99 11.15
C THR A 17 -3.98 5.66 12.26
N SER A 18 -4.62 6.79 11.96
CA SER A 18 -5.59 7.45 12.85
C SER A 18 -7.01 6.86 12.76
N GLY A 19 -7.28 6.00 11.77
CA GLY A 19 -8.60 5.43 11.53
C GLY A 19 -9.58 6.35 10.80
N ALA A 20 -9.11 7.46 10.22
CA ALA A 20 -9.91 8.32 9.35
C ALA A 20 -10.18 7.68 7.98
N ALA A 21 -9.36 6.71 7.56
CA ALA A 21 -9.55 5.91 6.36
C ALA A 21 -9.12 4.46 6.59
N ASP A 22 -9.77 3.50 5.90
CA ASP A 22 -9.37 2.09 5.96
C ASP A 22 -8.22 1.77 5.00
N PHE A 23 -8.17 2.48 3.86
CA PHE A 23 -7.27 2.21 2.76
C PHE A 23 -6.71 3.49 2.14
N GLY A 24 -5.53 3.39 1.53
CA GLY A 24 -4.89 4.45 0.77
C GLY A 24 -4.50 4.03 -0.64
N VAL A 25 -4.51 5.00 -1.55
CA VAL A 25 -3.92 4.86 -2.89
C VAL A 25 -2.89 5.96 -3.08
N LEU A 26 -1.66 5.58 -3.44
CA LEU A 26 -0.56 6.50 -3.67
C LEU A 26 0.00 6.32 -5.08
N ILE A 27 0.42 7.43 -5.71
CA ILE A 27 0.93 7.41 -7.08
C ILE A 27 2.14 8.33 -7.17
N CYS A 28 3.22 7.84 -7.77
CA CYS A 28 4.31 8.68 -8.27
C CYS A 28 4.87 8.07 -9.57
N LYS A 29 5.87 8.70 -10.18
CA LYS A 29 6.41 8.28 -11.50
C LYS A 29 6.73 6.78 -11.56
N SER A 30 7.53 6.26 -10.62
CA SER A 30 7.86 4.82 -10.54
C SER A 30 7.12 4.09 -9.43
N GLY A 31 6.49 4.80 -8.49
CA GLY A 31 5.93 4.24 -7.26
C GLY A 31 6.96 3.77 -6.23
N ILE A 32 8.25 3.65 -6.59
CA ILE A 32 9.30 3.06 -5.73
C ILE A 32 9.57 3.93 -4.49
N GLY A 33 9.88 5.21 -4.68
CA GLY A 33 10.14 6.10 -3.54
C GLY A 33 8.91 6.22 -2.64
N MET A 34 7.73 6.33 -3.26
CA MET A 34 6.45 6.45 -2.56
C MET A 34 6.17 5.23 -1.66
N SER A 35 6.38 4.01 -2.16
CA SER A 35 6.19 2.79 -1.37
C SER A 35 7.24 2.64 -0.26
N ILE A 36 8.50 3.02 -0.52
CA ILE A 36 9.55 2.99 0.50
C ILE A 36 9.20 3.94 1.65
N SER A 37 8.80 5.18 1.34
CA SER A 37 8.42 6.17 2.36
C SER A 37 7.20 5.74 3.16
N ALA A 38 6.14 5.27 2.50
CA ALA A 38 4.92 4.83 3.18
C ALA A 38 5.19 3.68 4.15
N ASN A 39 6.01 2.69 3.77
CA ASN A 39 6.36 1.55 4.61
C ASN A 39 7.28 1.88 5.80
N LYS A 40 7.75 3.12 5.95
CA LYS A 40 8.43 3.57 7.17
C LYS A 40 7.46 3.91 8.31
N ILE A 41 6.18 4.04 8.01
CA ILE A 41 5.16 4.41 8.99
C ILE A 41 4.60 3.13 9.63
N PRO A 42 4.71 2.95 10.96
CA PRO A 42 4.20 1.76 11.63
C PRO A 42 2.71 1.50 11.33
N GLY A 43 2.35 0.25 11.10
CA GLY A 43 0.99 -0.15 10.74
C GLY A 43 0.63 0.01 9.26
N ILE A 44 1.52 0.60 8.44
CA ILE A 44 1.35 0.69 6.99
C ILE A 44 2.01 -0.49 6.29
N ARG A 45 1.28 -1.06 5.34
CA ARG A 45 1.73 -2.07 4.39
C ARG A 45 1.38 -1.59 2.99
N ALA A 46 2.32 -0.86 2.40
CA ALA A 46 2.19 -0.25 1.08
C ALA A 46 2.80 -1.15 0.00
N ALA A 47 1.98 -1.55 -0.96
CA ALA A 47 2.39 -2.45 -2.04
C ALA A 47 2.48 -1.73 -3.38
N LEU A 48 3.66 -1.75 -4.00
CA LEU A 48 3.84 -1.29 -5.36
C LEU A 48 3.34 -2.36 -6.34
N VAL A 49 2.28 -2.03 -7.09
CA VAL A 49 1.59 -2.96 -7.99
C VAL A 49 1.72 -2.48 -9.42
N GLY A 50 2.53 -3.21 -10.20
CA GLY A 50 2.76 -2.93 -11.63
C GLY A 50 1.89 -3.75 -12.58
N PHE A 51 1.35 -4.87 -12.10
CA PHE A 51 0.55 -5.83 -12.87
C PHE A 51 -0.85 -6.00 -12.26
N ASP A 52 -1.82 -6.40 -13.07
CA ASP A 52 -3.23 -6.40 -12.68
C ASP A 52 -3.55 -7.55 -11.70
N GLU A 53 -2.92 -8.69 -11.91
CA GLU A 53 -3.02 -9.89 -11.08
C GLU A 53 -2.58 -9.65 -9.62
N ASP A 54 -1.62 -8.75 -9.41
CA ASP A 54 -1.06 -8.48 -8.08
C ASP A 54 -1.98 -7.61 -7.21
N ALA A 55 -2.95 -6.92 -7.81
CA ALA A 55 -3.83 -5.99 -7.10
C ALA A 55 -4.71 -6.68 -6.05
N ALA A 56 -5.26 -7.85 -6.38
CA ALA A 56 -6.00 -8.68 -5.42
C ALA A 56 -5.04 -9.43 -4.48
N ILE A 57 -3.97 -10.00 -5.04
CA ILE A 57 -3.00 -10.82 -4.29
C ILE A 57 -2.39 -10.03 -3.13
N THR A 58 -2.04 -8.76 -3.34
CA THR A 58 -1.46 -7.95 -2.27
C THR A 58 -2.40 -7.81 -1.07
N ARG A 59 -3.71 -7.70 -1.32
CA ARG A 59 -4.72 -7.59 -0.28
C ARG A 59 -4.99 -8.93 0.39
N GLN A 60 -5.11 -10.01 -0.39
CA GLN A 60 -5.30 -11.40 0.04
C GLN A 60 -4.17 -11.90 0.94
N HIS A 61 -2.91 -11.68 0.52
CA HIS A 61 -1.76 -12.33 1.14
C HIS A 61 -1.00 -11.45 2.13
N ASN A 62 -1.01 -10.13 1.94
CA ASN A 62 -0.18 -9.22 2.73
C ASN A 62 -1.01 -8.30 3.63
N ASN A 63 -2.35 -8.40 3.55
CA ASN A 63 -3.27 -7.49 4.22
C ASN A 63 -2.88 -6.02 3.95
N SER A 64 -2.41 -5.72 2.73
CA SER A 64 -1.94 -4.38 2.37
C SER A 64 -3.07 -3.37 2.55
N ASN A 65 -2.79 -2.26 3.23
CA ASN A 65 -3.74 -1.17 3.43
C ASN A 65 -3.42 0.05 2.55
N VAL A 66 -2.29 0.03 1.82
CA VAL A 66 -1.96 1.05 0.83
C VAL A 66 -1.60 0.40 -0.50
N LEU A 67 -2.27 0.80 -1.57
CA LEU A 67 -1.93 0.46 -2.95
C LEU A 67 -1.06 1.57 -3.55
N VAL A 68 0.10 1.21 -4.11
CA VAL A 68 0.99 2.15 -4.79
C VAL A 68 1.04 1.80 -6.28
N LEU A 69 0.77 2.77 -7.15
CA LEU A 69 0.77 2.58 -8.60
C LEU A 69 1.93 3.34 -9.27
N PRO A 70 2.67 2.73 -10.22
CA PRO A 70 3.69 3.40 -11.01
C PRO A 70 3.05 4.23 -12.12
N GLY A 71 2.89 5.54 -11.91
CA GLY A 71 2.17 6.43 -12.83
C GLY A 71 2.77 6.51 -14.24
N LYS A 72 4.08 6.29 -14.40
CA LYS A 72 4.73 6.25 -15.73
C LYS A 72 4.28 5.05 -16.57
N HIS A 73 3.87 3.96 -15.93
CA HIS A 73 3.63 2.66 -16.56
C HIS A 73 2.21 2.13 -16.32
N THR A 74 1.31 2.99 -15.84
CA THR A 74 -0.08 2.62 -15.52
C THR A 74 -1.01 3.57 -16.27
N THR A 75 -1.85 3.03 -17.15
CA THR A 75 -2.94 3.80 -17.76
C THR A 75 -4.07 4.02 -16.75
N ASP A 76 -4.91 5.01 -16.97
CA ASP A 76 -6.06 5.26 -16.10
C ASP A 76 -6.97 4.03 -15.99
N GLN A 77 -7.20 3.32 -17.10
CA GLN A 77 -7.99 2.09 -17.10
C GLN A 77 -7.37 1.00 -16.20
N GLN A 78 -6.05 0.81 -16.28
CA GLN A 78 -5.33 -0.12 -15.42
C GLN A 78 -5.38 0.34 -13.96
N ALA A 79 -5.22 1.64 -13.69
CA ALA A 79 -5.32 2.19 -12.34
C ALA A 79 -6.70 1.92 -11.73
N PHE A 80 -7.78 2.23 -12.44
CA PHE A 80 -9.14 1.96 -11.97
C PHE A 80 -9.40 0.46 -11.77
N HIS A 81 -8.92 -0.39 -12.67
CA HIS A 81 -9.05 -1.83 -12.52
C HIS A 81 -8.34 -2.34 -11.25
N ARG A 82 -7.09 -1.95 -11.05
CA ARG A 82 -6.27 -2.34 -9.89
C ARG A 82 -6.85 -1.82 -8.58
N ILE A 83 -7.29 -0.55 -8.54
CA ILE A 83 -7.91 0.04 -7.35
C ILE A 83 -9.19 -0.73 -7.00
N ARG A 84 -10.04 -1.05 -7.97
CA ARG A 84 -11.25 -1.86 -7.72
C ARG A 84 -10.93 -3.25 -7.21
N ALA A 85 -9.98 -3.95 -7.85
CA ALA A 85 -9.56 -5.28 -7.42
C ALA A 85 -9.00 -5.26 -5.99
N PHE A 86 -8.15 -4.27 -5.67
CA PHE A 86 -7.60 -4.09 -4.34
C PHE A 86 -8.67 -3.84 -3.27
N LEU A 87 -9.61 -2.93 -3.53
CA LEU A 87 -10.67 -2.56 -2.58
C LEU A 87 -11.74 -3.65 -2.40
N ALA A 88 -12.01 -4.45 -3.43
CA ALA A 88 -13.01 -5.51 -3.40
C ALA A 88 -12.50 -6.84 -2.81
N THR A 89 -11.20 -6.93 -2.51
CA THR A 89 -10.58 -8.17 -2.07
C THR A 89 -10.47 -8.21 -0.56
N ASP A 90 -10.90 -9.31 0.06
CA ASP A 90 -10.71 -9.54 1.49
C ASP A 90 -9.36 -10.17 1.81
N PHE A 91 -8.92 -10.02 3.06
CA PHE A 91 -7.74 -10.70 3.56
C PHE A 91 -8.00 -12.20 3.76
N GLU A 92 -7.13 -13.07 3.25
CA GLU A 92 -7.31 -14.53 3.36
C GLU A 92 -7.02 -15.05 4.78
N GLY A 93 -6.21 -14.35 5.56
CA GLY A 93 -5.84 -14.79 6.90
C GLY A 93 -4.99 -16.07 6.91
N GLY A 94 -5.24 -16.98 7.84
CA GLY A 94 -4.53 -18.27 7.93
C GLY A 94 -3.00 -18.13 7.92
N ARG A 95 -2.33 -18.77 6.96
CA ARG A 95 -0.86 -18.71 6.82
C ARG A 95 -0.34 -17.29 6.56
N HIS A 96 -1.17 -16.42 5.99
CA HIS A 96 -0.84 -15.03 5.67
C HIS A 96 -0.86 -14.14 6.90
N ALA A 97 -1.85 -14.31 7.78
CA ALA A 97 -1.92 -13.57 9.05
C ALA A 97 -0.63 -13.76 9.86
N ARG A 98 -0.17 -15.00 10.00
CA ARG A 98 1.10 -15.32 10.67
C ARG A 98 2.32 -14.60 10.05
N ARG A 99 2.34 -14.39 8.73
CA ARG A 99 3.45 -13.70 8.04
C ARG A 99 3.36 -12.19 8.25
N VAL A 100 2.15 -11.62 8.17
CA VAL A 100 1.89 -10.21 8.49
C VAL A 100 2.31 -9.93 9.93
N ASP A 101 1.91 -10.76 10.89
CA ASP A 101 2.28 -10.61 12.30
C ASP A 101 3.79 -10.63 12.53
N LYS A 102 4.54 -11.40 11.73
CA LYS A 102 6.01 -11.39 11.78
C LYS A 102 6.60 -10.08 11.27
N MET A 103 6.09 -9.55 10.16
CA MET A 103 6.52 -8.24 9.63
C MET A 103 6.24 -7.13 10.65
N GLU A 104 5.06 -7.13 11.26
CA GLU A 104 4.67 -6.11 12.24
C GLU A 104 5.46 -6.17 13.56
N ARG A 105 6.10 -7.30 13.89
CA ARG A 105 7.00 -7.38 15.05
C ARG A 105 8.24 -6.52 14.87
N TRP A 106 8.80 -6.45 13.67
CA TRP A 106 9.99 -5.63 13.40
C TRP A 106 9.77 -4.16 13.74
N ASN A 107 8.56 -3.64 13.49
CA ASN A 107 8.19 -2.27 13.80
C ASN A 107 8.16 -1.99 15.31
N ARG A 108 7.89 -3.01 16.14
CA ARG A 108 7.80 -2.88 17.61
C ARG A 108 9.13 -3.02 18.32
N GLU A 109 10.10 -3.70 17.72
CA GLU A 109 11.43 -3.92 18.29
C GLU A 109 12.39 -2.73 18.06
N CYS A 110 12.02 -1.79 17.19
CA CYS A 110 12.80 -0.58 16.91
C CYS A 110 12.35 0.67 17.70
N CYS A 111 11.33 0.56 18.56
CA CYS A 111 10.92 1.58 19.52
C CYS A 111 11.41 1.19 20.92
#